data_AF-A0A2D4GRD1-F1
#
_entry.id   AF-A0A2D4GRD1-F1
#
_cell.length_a   1.000
_cell.length_b   1.000
_cell.length_c   1.000
_cell.angle_alpha   90.00
_cell.angle_beta   90.00
_cell.angle_gamma   90.00
#
_symmetry.space_group_name_H-M   'P 1'
#
loop_
_entity.id
_entity.type
_entity.pdbx_description
1 polymer ?
#
loop_
_entity_poly.entity_id
_entity_poly.type
_entity_poly.pdbx_seq_one_letter_code
_entity_poly.pdbx_strand_id
1 'polypeptide(L)'
;AYVYQDNIPVLSTVTRLCKGAYIPYPNPFFFHFRSMVIFQNIVNEEPITNWWDNNNNQVAFGRAGKGFVVFNNDDRNLSVILPTGLPAGVYCDVISGRKDGKTCTGIQIHVAANGMAHFQINYQAKHPFIAIHVEARL
;
A
#
# COMPACT_ATOMS: atom_id res chain seq x y z
N ALA A 1 2.54 19.49 -0.28
CA ALA A 1 1.39 19.70 -1.16
C ALA A 1 0.13 19.29 -0.41
N TYR A 2 -0.78 20.24 -0.13
CA TYR A 2 -2.07 19.96 0.48
C TYR A 2 -3.05 19.63 -0.65
N VAL A 3 -3.56 18.40 -0.70
CA VAL A 3 -4.61 18.03 -1.66
C VAL A 3 -5.94 18.47 -1.03
N TYR A 4 -6.71 19.25 -1.80
CA TYR A 4 -7.93 19.94 -1.41
C TYR A 4 -9.09 18.97 -1.09
N GLN A 5 -10.11 19.52 -0.41
CA GLN A 5 -11.38 18.89 -0.03
C GLN A 5 -12.08 18.17 -1.20
N ASP A 6 -12.11 16.85 -1.16
CA ASP A 6 -13.04 16.06 -1.96
C ASP A 6 -14.34 15.86 -1.17
N ASN A 7 -15.39 16.62 -1.53
CA ASN A 7 -16.76 16.36 -1.09
C ASN A 7 -17.26 15.09 -1.79
N ILE A 8 -17.13 13.94 -1.14
CA ILE A 8 -17.66 12.69 -1.68
C ILE A 8 -19.19 12.66 -1.48
N PRO A 9 -19.99 12.42 -2.53
CA PRO A 9 -21.43 12.28 -2.39
C PRO A 9 -21.76 11.00 -1.62
N VAL A 10 -22.36 11.14 -0.42
CA VAL A 10 -22.88 10.02 0.36
C VAL A 10 -24.41 10.02 0.24
N LEU A 11 -24.99 8.87 -0.11
CA LEU A 11 -26.45 8.72 -0.20
C LEU A 11 -27.04 8.70 1.22
N SER A 12 -27.85 9.70 1.56
CA SER A 12 -28.61 9.67 2.82
C SER A 12 -29.64 8.55 2.81
N THR A 13 -29.60 7.65 3.80
CA THR A 13 -30.59 6.59 4.00
C THR A 13 -31.97 7.12 4.42
N VAL A 14 -32.05 8.40 4.82
CA VAL A 14 -33.28 9.06 5.25
C VAL A 14 -33.87 9.91 4.13
N THR A 15 -33.05 10.68 3.41
CA THR A 15 -33.55 11.65 2.43
C THR A 15 -33.26 11.30 0.96
N ARG A 16 -32.50 10.23 0.68
CA ARG A 16 -32.03 9.85 -0.68
C ARG A 16 -31.41 11.00 -1.49
N LEU A 17 -30.87 12.01 -0.82
CA LEU A 17 -30.14 13.12 -1.43
C LEU A 17 -28.65 12.93 -1.15
N CYS A 18 -27.80 13.22 -2.14
CA CYS A 18 -26.37 13.36 -1.94
C CYS A 18 -26.13 14.65 -1.15
N LYS A 19 -26.01 14.55 0.18
CA LYS A 19 -25.54 15.65 1.01
C LYS A 19 -24.02 15.56 1.10
N GLY A 20 -23.32 16.64 0.78
CA GLY A 20 -21.88 16.74 1.01
C GLY A 20 -21.61 16.62 2.51
N ALA A 21 -21.00 15.52 2.94
CA ALA A 21 -20.53 15.35 4.30
C ALA A 21 -19.12 15.92 4.38
N TYR A 22 -18.92 16.90 5.27
CA TYR A 22 -17.58 17.37 5.60
C TYR A 22 -16.83 16.24 6.27
N ILE A 23 -15.75 15.79 5.64
CA ILE A 23 -14.83 14.82 6.21
C ILE A 23 -13.69 15.61 6.87
N PRO A 24 -13.64 15.70 8.21
CA PRO A 24 -12.55 16.37 8.89
C PRO A 24 -11.24 15.62 8.63
N TYR A 25 -10.23 16.31 8.11
CA TYR A 25 -8.88 15.78 7.98
C TYR A 25 -8.12 15.96 9.30
N PRO A 26 -7.35 14.94 9.76
CA PRO A 26 -7.20 13.61 9.18
C PRO A 26 -8.38 12.67 9.53
N ASN A 27 -9.02 12.07 8.52
CA ASN A 27 -10.03 11.03 8.74
C ASN A 27 -9.38 9.63 8.63
N PRO A 28 -9.47 8.78 9.68
CA PRO A 28 -8.92 7.42 9.65
C PRO A 28 -9.52 6.52 8.55
N PHE A 29 -10.71 6.85 8.01
CA PHE A 29 -11.31 6.09 6.91
C PHE A 29 -10.51 6.17 5.59
N PHE A 30 -9.85 7.29 5.30
CA PHE A 30 -9.12 7.49 4.02
C PHE A 30 -7.61 7.22 4.13
N PHE A 31 -7.17 6.62 5.25
CA PHE A 31 -5.76 6.39 5.54
C PHE A 31 -5.02 5.73 4.35
N HIS A 32 -5.58 4.66 3.80
CA HIS A 32 -5.01 3.89 2.69
C HIS A 32 -4.85 4.71 1.40
N PHE A 33 -5.79 5.61 1.09
CA PHE A 33 -5.70 6.49 -0.08
C PHE A 33 -4.55 7.49 0.09
N ARG A 34 -4.41 8.09 1.27
CA ARG A 34 -3.31 9.01 1.56
C ARG A 34 -1.95 8.31 1.48
N SER A 35 -1.85 7.07 1.95
CA SER A 35 -0.63 6.27 1.83
C SER A 35 -0.22 6.01 0.38
N MET A 36 -1.18 5.78 -0.53
CA MET A 36 -0.87 5.58 -1.96
C MET A 36 -0.51 6.87 -2.70
N VAL A 37 -1.07 8.01 -2.30
CA VAL A 37 -0.61 9.32 -2.79
C VAL A 37 0.84 9.56 -2.35
N ILE A 38 1.18 9.24 -1.10
CA ILE A 38 2.56 9.35 -0.60
C ILE A 38 3.49 8.40 -1.36
N PHE A 39 3.07 7.15 -1.56
CA PHE A 39 3.84 6.18 -2.35
C PHE A 39 4.12 6.73 -3.75
N GLN A 40 3.10 7.23 -4.46
CA GLN A 40 3.26 7.81 -5.79
C GLN A 40 4.23 9.00 -5.81
N ASN A 41 4.17 9.87 -4.80
CA ASN A 41 5.12 10.99 -4.67
C ASN A 41 6.56 10.51 -4.47
N ILE A 42 6.77 9.40 -3.75
CA ILE A 42 8.10 8.84 -3.46
C ILE A 42 8.67 8.13 -4.69
N VAL A 43 7.84 7.34 -5.39
CA VAL A 43 8.26 6.60 -6.58
C VAL A 43 8.20 7.42 -7.87
N ASN A 44 7.93 8.72 -7.79
CA ASN A 44 7.61 9.55 -8.95
C ASN A 44 8.62 9.36 -10.09
N GLU A 45 8.09 9.19 -11.31
CA GLU A 45 8.83 9.02 -12.57
C GLU A 45 9.76 7.79 -12.69
N GLU A 46 9.86 6.92 -11.68
CA GLU A 46 10.68 5.70 -11.79
C GLU A 46 10.05 4.65 -12.72
N PRO A 47 10.83 3.92 -13.51
CA PRO A 47 10.30 2.84 -14.34
C PRO A 47 9.77 1.68 -13.48
N ILE A 48 8.80 0.96 -14.04
CA ILE A 48 8.33 -0.31 -13.46
C ILE A 48 9.44 -1.34 -13.62
N THR A 49 9.73 -2.06 -12.53
CA THR A 49 10.78 -3.07 -12.44
C THR A 49 10.25 -4.28 -11.68
N ASN A 50 10.91 -5.44 -11.80
CA ASN A 50 10.57 -6.63 -11.04
C ASN A 50 9.07 -7.01 -11.13
N TRP A 51 8.52 -6.92 -12.33
CA TRP A 51 7.16 -7.38 -12.59
C TRP A 51 7.05 -8.87 -12.30
N TRP A 52 6.00 -9.24 -11.58
CA TRP A 52 5.65 -10.62 -11.30
C TRP A 52 4.14 -10.77 -11.32
N ASP A 53 3.65 -11.87 -11.87
CA ASP A 53 2.25 -12.27 -11.79
C ASP A 53 2.15 -13.79 -11.67
N ASN A 54 1.00 -14.26 -11.20
CA ASN A 54 0.70 -15.70 -11.09
C ASN A 54 -0.13 -16.23 -12.28
N ASN A 55 -0.14 -15.52 -13.41
CA ASN A 55 -1.03 -15.74 -14.57
C ASN A 55 -2.53 -15.69 -14.24
N ASN A 56 -2.90 -15.06 -13.13
CA ASN A 56 -4.28 -14.88 -12.68
C ASN A 56 -4.42 -13.49 -12.02
N ASN A 57 -4.91 -13.42 -10.78
CA ASN A 57 -5.22 -12.17 -10.08
C ASN A 57 -4.22 -11.79 -8.97
N GLN A 58 -3.00 -12.34 -9.01
CA GLN A 58 -1.90 -11.90 -8.14
C GLN A 58 -0.84 -11.22 -8.97
N VAL A 59 -0.49 -10.00 -8.57
CA VAL A 59 0.45 -9.15 -9.31
C VAL A 59 1.35 -8.43 -8.31
N ALA A 60 2.62 -8.31 -8.64
CA ALA A 60 3.59 -7.53 -7.89
C ALA A 60 4.51 -6.77 -8.84
N PHE A 61 4.92 -5.57 -8.42
CA PHE A 61 5.91 -4.82 -9.16
C PHE A 61 6.63 -3.81 -8.26
N GLY A 62 7.86 -3.51 -8.66
CA GLY A 62 8.71 -2.49 -8.06
C GLY A 62 8.81 -1.23 -8.91
N ARG A 63 9.34 -0.17 -8.29
CA ARG A 63 9.67 1.11 -8.92
C ARG A 63 11.12 1.43 -8.63
N ALA A 64 12.02 0.98 -9.50
CA ALA A 64 13.48 1.20 -9.50
C ALA A 64 14.14 1.39 -8.11
N GLY A 65 13.86 0.50 -7.16
CA GLY A 65 14.45 0.53 -5.82
C GLY A 65 13.93 1.61 -4.86
N LYS A 66 12.86 2.33 -5.22
CA LYS A 66 12.15 3.29 -4.34
C LYS A 66 10.92 2.70 -3.66
N GLY A 67 10.20 1.80 -4.33
CA GLY A 67 8.99 1.19 -3.79
C GLY A 67 8.66 -0.16 -4.42
N PHE A 68 7.85 -0.95 -3.73
CA PHE A 68 7.36 -2.25 -4.16
C PHE A 68 5.92 -2.45 -3.67
N VAL A 69 5.08 -3.01 -4.52
CA VAL A 69 3.67 -3.28 -4.21
C VAL A 69 3.28 -4.68 -4.66
N VAL A 70 2.44 -5.33 -3.87
CA VAL A 70 1.93 -6.69 -4.11
C VAL A 70 0.43 -6.68 -3.91
N PHE A 71 -0.31 -7.19 -4.90
CA PHE A 71 -1.76 -7.32 -4.90
C PHE A 71 -2.15 -8.80 -4.90
N ASN A 72 -3.13 -9.15 -4.08
CA ASN A 72 -3.79 -10.44 -4.10
C ASN A 72 -5.30 -10.23 -4.31
N ASN A 73 -5.76 -10.31 -5.55
CA ASN A 73 -7.18 -10.29 -5.89
C ASN A 73 -7.67 -11.70 -6.30
N ASP A 74 -6.99 -12.72 -5.82
CA ASP A 74 -7.34 -14.13 -6.03
C ASP A 74 -8.17 -14.64 -4.85
N ASP A 75 -8.83 -15.79 -5.00
CA ASP A 75 -9.61 -16.43 -3.93
C ASP A 75 -8.75 -17.29 -2.97
N ARG A 76 -7.43 -17.16 -3.08
CA ARG A 76 -6.42 -17.95 -2.36
C ARG A 76 -5.35 -17.08 -1.73
N ASN A 77 -4.76 -17.57 -0.65
CA ASN A 77 -3.66 -16.89 0.04
C ASN A 77 -2.43 -16.78 -0.88
N LEU A 78 -1.80 -15.60 -0.87
CA LEU A 78 -0.51 -15.37 -1.49
C LEU A 78 0.58 -15.61 -0.45
N SER A 79 1.58 -16.43 -0.79
CA SER A 79 2.81 -16.63 -0.01
C SER A 79 3.98 -16.85 -0.95
N VAL A 80 4.68 -15.78 -1.32
CA VAL A 80 5.76 -15.82 -2.33
C VAL A 80 6.94 -14.97 -1.91
N ILE A 81 8.14 -15.37 -2.34
CA ILE A 81 9.37 -14.60 -2.15
C ILE A 81 9.67 -13.90 -3.48
N LEU A 82 9.72 -12.57 -3.47
CA LEU A 82 9.84 -11.76 -4.67
C LEU A 82 11.07 -10.83 -4.61
N PRO A 83 11.73 -10.57 -5.75
CA PRO A 83 12.77 -9.55 -5.85
C PRO A 83 12.13 -8.17 -5.77
N THR A 84 12.39 -7.44 -4.69
CA THR A 84 11.81 -6.10 -4.50
C THR A 84 12.62 -5.02 -5.22
N GLY A 85 13.93 -5.23 -5.36
CA GLY A 85 14.88 -4.20 -5.79
C GLY A 85 15.15 -3.14 -4.73
N LEU A 86 14.56 -3.27 -3.53
CA LEU A 86 14.78 -2.37 -2.42
C LEU A 86 16.08 -2.75 -1.67
N PRO A 87 16.75 -1.78 -1.04
CA PRO A 87 17.84 -2.07 -0.12
C PRO A 87 17.40 -2.98 1.04
N ALA A 88 18.32 -3.77 1.57
CA ALA A 88 18.06 -4.61 2.73
C ALA A 88 17.60 -3.78 3.95
N GLY A 89 16.62 -4.31 4.68
CA GLY A 89 16.06 -3.63 5.85
C GLY A 89 14.65 -4.10 6.20
N VAL A 90 14.08 -3.49 7.23
CA VAL A 90 12.70 -3.72 7.66
C VAL A 90 11.84 -2.57 7.17
N TYR A 91 10.75 -2.88 6.50
CA TYR A 91 9.84 -1.92 5.90
C TYR A 91 8.45 -2.05 6.52
N CYS A 92 7.82 -0.92 6.80
CA CYS A 92 6.43 -0.88 7.22
C CYS A 92 5.50 -0.93 6.01
N ASP A 93 4.50 -1.81 6.04
CA ASP A 93 3.40 -1.75 5.10
C ASP A 93 2.55 -0.50 5.36
N VAL A 94 2.48 0.37 4.35
CA VAL A 94 1.75 1.64 4.44
C VAL A 94 0.24 1.48 4.25
N ILE A 95 -0.22 0.28 3.90
CA ILE A 95 -1.64 -0.05 3.78
C ILE A 95 -2.18 -0.47 5.14
N SER A 96 -1.64 -1.52 5.75
CA SER A 96 -2.10 -1.97 7.06
C SER A 96 -1.74 -1.02 8.21
N GLY A 97 -0.75 -0.13 8.03
CA GLY A 97 -0.33 0.81 9.05
C GLY A 97 0.62 1.88 8.55
N ARG A 98 1.44 2.41 9.45
CA ARG A 98 2.47 3.43 9.15
C ARG A 98 3.74 3.16 9.93
N LYS A 99 4.81 3.82 9.50
CA LYS A 99 6.01 4.00 10.31
C LYS A 99 5.74 5.02 11.42
N ASP A 100 5.99 4.64 12.66
CA ASP A 100 5.92 5.49 13.84
C ASP A 100 7.26 5.41 14.59
N GLY A 101 8.12 6.41 14.35
CA GLY A 101 9.50 6.42 14.82
C GLY A 101 10.31 5.23 14.30
N LYS A 102 10.65 4.30 15.20
CA LYS A 102 11.42 3.08 14.92
C LYS A 102 10.56 1.81 14.89
N THR A 103 9.23 1.97 14.82
CA THR A 103 8.29 0.85 14.83
C THR A 103 7.28 0.97 13.70
N CYS A 104 6.71 -0.15 13.29
CA CYS A 104 5.60 -0.19 12.36
C CYS A 104 4.31 -0.48 13.13
N THR A 105 3.25 0.27 12.85
CA THR A 105 1.93 0.01 13.46
C THR A 105 1.18 -1.13 12.76
N GLY A 106 1.64 -1.55 11.58
CA GLY A 106 1.05 -2.59 10.74
C GLY A 106 2.03 -3.72 10.45
N ILE A 107 1.85 -4.36 9.29
CA ILE A 107 2.70 -5.47 8.83
C ILE A 107 4.13 -4.97 8.60
N GLN A 108 5.11 -5.81 8.95
CA GLN A 108 6.53 -5.59 8.70
C GLN A 108 7.01 -6.53 7.61
N ILE A 109 7.72 -5.98 6.63
CA ILE A 109 8.34 -6.74 5.55
C ILE A 109 9.85 -6.68 5.70
N HIS A 110 10.46 -7.86 5.75
CA HIS A 110 11.91 -8.01 5.81
C HIS A 110 12.46 -8.19 4.40
N VAL A 111 13.26 -7.22 3.96
CA VAL A 111 14.03 -7.29 2.70
C VAL A 111 15.42 -7.80 3.04
N ALA A 112 15.78 -8.97 2.51
CA ALA A 112 17.07 -9.60 2.72
C ALA A 112 18.19 -8.87 1.95
N ALA A 113 19.45 -9.23 2.26
CA ALA A 113 20.65 -8.64 1.64
C ALA A 113 20.68 -8.74 0.10
N ASN A 114 20.01 -9.75 -0.47
CA ASN A 114 19.88 -9.97 -1.90
C ASN A 114 18.65 -9.25 -2.52
N GLY A 115 17.96 -8.38 -1.77
CA GLY A 115 16.78 -7.65 -2.25
C GLY A 115 15.49 -8.46 -2.30
N MET A 116 15.50 -9.71 -1.84
CA MET A 116 14.32 -10.57 -1.80
C MET A 116 13.50 -10.31 -0.54
N ALA A 117 12.17 -10.36 -0.65
CA ALA A 117 11.28 -10.28 0.50
C ALA A 117 10.16 -11.31 0.39
N HIS A 118 9.75 -11.86 1.53
CA HIS A 118 8.62 -12.77 1.63
C HIS A 118 7.34 -11.98 1.87
N PHE A 119 6.35 -12.18 1.01
CA PHE A 119 5.03 -11.57 1.11
C PHE A 119 4.00 -12.64 1.43
N GLN A 120 3.21 -12.38 2.46
CA GLN A 120 2.07 -13.21 2.84
C GLN A 120 0.82 -12.35 2.91
N ILE A 121 -0.17 -12.63 2.04
CA ILE A 121 -1.41 -11.87 1.97
C ILE A 121 -2.58 -12.84 2.00
N ASN A 122 -3.39 -12.76 3.05
CA ASN A 122 -4.63 -13.52 3.16
C ASN A 122 -5.66 -12.95 2.17
N TYR A 123 -6.34 -13.81 1.41
CA TYR A 123 -7.39 -13.37 0.46
C TYR A 123 -8.59 -12.70 1.15
N GLN A 124 -8.82 -13.02 2.43
CA GLN A 124 -9.86 -12.41 3.27
C GLN A 124 -9.39 -11.16 4.02
N ALA A 125 -8.15 -10.71 3.80
CA ALA A 125 -7.66 -9.50 4.42
C ALA A 125 -8.53 -8.30 4.00
N LYS A 126 -8.79 -7.39 4.94
CA LYS A 126 -9.56 -6.16 4.69
C LYS A 126 -9.01 -5.36 3.50
N HIS A 127 -7.70 -5.37 3.35
CA HIS A 127 -6.97 -4.79 2.22
C HIS A 127 -5.97 -5.85 1.73
N PRO A 128 -6.30 -6.64 0.69
CA PRO A 128 -5.48 -7.76 0.26
C PRO A 128 -4.35 -7.31 -0.67
N PHE A 129 -3.62 -6.29 -0.24
CA PHE A 129 -2.43 -5.78 -0.92
C PHE A 129 -1.49 -5.13 0.09
N ILE A 130 -0.20 -5.16 -0.21
CA ILE A 130 0.88 -4.62 0.63
C ILE A 130 1.68 -3.64 -0.21
N ALA A 131 2.06 -2.52 0.40
CA ALA A 131 2.93 -1.54 -0.26
C ALA A 131 4.04 -1.07 0.69
N ILE A 132 5.27 -1.07 0.17
CA ILE A 132 6.46 -0.65 0.92
C ILE A 132 7.31 0.30 0.07
N HIS A 133 7.94 1.27 0.72
CA HIS A 133 8.81 2.24 0.05
C HIS A 133 9.97 2.68 0.95
N VAL A 134 10.98 3.32 0.38
CA VAL A 134 12.23 3.72 1.07
C VAL A 134 12.00 4.56 2.34
N GLU A 135 11.05 5.49 2.35
CA GLU A 135 10.76 6.30 3.55
C GLU A 135 10.03 5.52 4.66
N ALA A 136 9.42 4.38 4.35
CA ALA A 136 8.78 3.48 5.31
C ALA A 136 9.76 2.44 5.87
N ARG A 137 11.05 2.51 5.52
CA ARG A 137 12.10 1.68 6.10
C ARG A 137 12.43 2.13 7.52
N LEU A 138 12.59 1.20 8.46
CA LEU A 138 13.05 1.47 9.83
C LEU A 138 14.52 1.87 9.88
#